data_AF-A0A0G0I6I7-F1
#
_entry.id   AF-A0A0G0I6I7-F1
#
_cell.length_a   1.000
_cell.length_b   1.000
_cell.length_c   1.000
_cell.angle_alpha   90.00
_cell.angle_beta   90.00
_cell.angle_gamma   90.00
#
_symmetry.space_group_name_H-M   'P 1'
#
loop_
_entity.id
_entity.type
_entity.pdbx_description
1 polymer ?
#
loop_
_entity_poly.entity_id
_entity_poly.type
_entity_poly.pdbx_seq_one_letter_code
_entity_poly.pdbx_strand_id
1 'polypeptide(L)'
;MKEVKKLKFVQILIFATLFFSNLSAGSLGGSPGFFAYKPQHNVFYNRQSAIGCVRMDNGFTVTVAKLGAESKIASSVIMDSCVSVSGAIDLRDTNTIILLSDLILDHGVTLSSGGEIHGYDRTVIMNGDL
;
A
#
# COMPACT_ATOMS: atom_id res chain seq x y z
N MET A 1 43.60 -12.05 17.71
CA MET A 1 42.39 -12.80 18.16
C MET A 1 41.15 -11.93 18.40
N LYS A 2 41.25 -10.70 18.93
CA LYS A 2 40.11 -9.77 19.07
C LYS A 2 39.51 -9.30 17.74
N GLU A 3 40.34 -8.99 16.75
CA GLU A 3 39.91 -8.50 15.42
C GLU A 3 39.09 -9.53 14.64
N VAL A 4 39.46 -10.81 14.70
CA VAL A 4 38.71 -11.91 14.05
C VAL A 4 37.31 -12.10 14.65
N LYS A 5 37.13 -11.81 15.94
CA LYS A 5 35.81 -11.87 16.60
C LYS A 5 34.90 -10.71 16.16
N LYS A 6 35.46 -9.52 15.92
CA LYS A 6 34.70 -8.36 15.40
C LYS A 6 34.20 -8.61 13.97
N LEU A 7 35.05 -9.17 13.10
CA LEU A 7 34.68 -9.45 11.71
C LEU A 7 33.52 -10.46 11.61
N LYS A 8 33.55 -11.52 12.43
CA LYS A 8 32.47 -12.50 12.52
C LYS A 8 31.17 -11.89 13.05
N PHE A 9 31.26 -10.98 14.01
CA PHE A 9 30.08 -10.28 14.55
C PHE A 9 29.42 -9.39 13.50
N VAL A 10 30.20 -8.63 12.72
CA VAL A 10 29.69 -7.80 11.63
C VAL A 10 29.04 -8.65 10.54
N GLN A 11 29.65 -9.78 10.16
CA GLN A 11 29.05 -10.69 9.19
C GLN A 11 27.72 -11.27 9.66
N ILE A 12 27.61 -11.68 10.93
CA ILE A 12 26.35 -12.15 11.51
C ILE A 12 25.28 -11.05 11.49
N LEU A 13 25.67 -9.81 11.80
CA LEU A 13 24.77 -8.66 11.78
C LEU A 13 24.23 -8.39 10.37
N ILE A 14 25.10 -8.42 9.35
CA ILE A 14 24.73 -8.26 7.93
C ILE A 14 23.83 -9.42 7.48
N PHE A 15 24.14 -10.65 7.87
CA PHE A 15 23.30 -11.81 7.52
C PHE A 15 21.92 -11.71 8.16
N ALA A 16 21.85 -11.28 9.43
CA ALA A 16 20.59 -11.07 10.13
C ALA A 16 19.75 -9.96 9.47
N THR A 17 20.36 -8.81 9.14
CA THR A 17 19.62 -7.73 8.47
C THR A 17 19.12 -8.14 7.09
N LEU A 18 19.91 -8.90 6.31
CA LEU A 18 19.47 -9.44 5.02
C LEU A 18 18.34 -10.47 5.19
N PHE A 19 18.40 -11.35 6.19
CA PHE A 19 17.35 -12.36 6.42
C PHE A 19 16.03 -11.73 6.87
N PHE A 20 16.08 -10.72 7.73
CA PHE A 20 14.89 -10.03 8.25
C PHE A 20 14.40 -8.87 7.36
N SER A 21 15.13 -8.53 6.29
CA SER A 21 14.70 -7.49 5.33
C SER A 21 13.46 -7.88 4.51
N ASN A 22 13.02 -9.14 4.57
CA ASN A 22 11.82 -9.63 3.89
C ASN A 22 10.51 -9.40 4.67
N LEU A 23 10.51 -8.54 5.70
CA LEU A 23 9.26 -8.02 6.26
C LEU A 23 8.60 -7.11 5.22
N SER A 24 7.78 -7.70 4.35
CA SER A 24 6.96 -6.98 3.39
C SER A 24 5.99 -6.07 4.15
N ALA A 25 6.35 -4.79 4.28
CA ALA A 25 5.39 -3.76 4.64
C ALA A 25 4.40 -3.62 3.48
N GLY A 26 3.17 -4.10 3.64
CA GLY A 26 2.12 -3.88 2.63
C GLY A 26 1.63 -2.43 2.60
N SER A 27 1.93 -1.65 3.65
CA SER A 27 1.76 -0.20 3.64
C SER A 27 2.83 0.49 2.80
N LEU A 28 2.44 1.54 2.10
CA LEU A 28 3.29 2.38 1.28
C LEU A 28 3.55 3.72 1.99
N GLY A 29 4.78 4.19 1.92
CA GLY A 29 5.20 5.50 2.41
C GLY A 29 5.90 6.29 1.32
N GLY A 30 5.43 7.51 1.08
CA GLY A 30 6.02 8.50 0.17
C GLY A 30 6.65 9.65 0.94
N SER A 31 7.74 10.21 0.39
CA SER A 31 8.37 11.43 0.90
C SER A 31 7.69 12.66 0.29
N PRO A 32 7.54 13.79 1.01
CA PRO A 32 6.99 15.02 0.45
C PRO A 32 7.83 15.63 -0.68
N GLY A 33 9.09 15.20 -0.86
CA GLY A 33 9.99 15.72 -1.88
C GLY A 33 9.93 15.01 -3.25
N PHE A 34 9.29 13.84 -3.33
CA PHE A 34 9.18 13.07 -4.57
C PHE A 34 8.08 12.01 -4.45
N PHE A 35 7.41 11.71 -5.57
CA PHE A 35 6.47 10.59 -5.59
C PHE A 35 7.20 9.26 -5.45
N ALA A 36 6.79 8.43 -4.49
CA ALA A 36 7.14 7.03 -4.42
C ALA A 36 6.33 6.27 -5.47
N TYR A 37 6.94 6.04 -6.64
CA TYR A 37 6.32 5.30 -7.73
C TYR A 37 6.25 3.80 -7.43
N LYS A 38 5.06 3.24 -7.62
CA LYS A 38 4.78 1.81 -7.49
C LYS A 38 4.26 1.29 -8.82
N PRO A 39 5.16 0.76 -9.67
CA PRO A 39 4.77 0.22 -10.98
C PRO A 39 4.13 -1.17 -10.88
N GLN A 40 4.22 -1.80 -9.71
CA GLN A 40 3.63 -3.11 -9.43
C GLN A 40 2.24 -2.93 -8.82
N HIS A 41 1.33 -3.86 -9.13
CA HIS A 41 0.01 -3.91 -8.50
C HIS A 41 0.16 -4.15 -7.01
N ASN A 42 -0.30 -3.22 -6.18
CA ASN A 42 -0.14 -3.33 -4.74
C ASN A 42 -1.28 -4.15 -4.12
N VAL A 43 -0.99 -4.93 -3.09
CA VAL A 43 -2.04 -5.64 -2.33
C VAL A 43 -2.02 -5.13 -0.91
N PHE A 44 -3.05 -4.38 -0.55
CA PHE A 44 -3.28 -3.93 0.81
C PHE A 44 -4.10 -4.95 1.58
N TYR A 45 -3.63 -5.26 2.77
CA TYR A 45 -4.36 -6.01 3.77
C TYR A 45 -5.06 -5.09 4.76
N ASN A 46 -5.93 -5.65 5.60
CA ASN A 46 -6.72 -4.89 6.56
C ASN A 46 -5.87 -3.88 7.37
N ARG A 47 -6.30 -2.61 7.34
CA ARG A 47 -5.69 -1.45 8.01
C ARG A 47 -4.29 -1.06 7.53
N GLN A 48 -3.84 -1.61 6.40
CA GLN A 48 -2.66 -1.07 5.74
C GLN A 48 -2.98 0.27 5.08
N SER A 49 -1.94 0.98 4.69
CA SER A 49 -2.07 2.38 4.30
C SER A 49 -1.15 2.76 3.16
N ALA A 50 -1.56 3.76 2.38
CA ALA A 50 -0.65 4.52 1.53
C ALA A 50 -0.60 5.96 2.07
N ILE A 51 0.56 6.37 2.57
CA ILE A 51 0.77 7.65 3.25
C ILE A 51 1.85 8.44 2.53
N GLY A 52 1.71 9.75 2.45
CA GLY A 52 2.64 10.63 1.73
C GLY A 52 2.52 10.50 0.21
N CYS A 53 3.40 11.19 -0.53
CA CYS A 53 3.33 11.23 -2.00
C CYS A 53 3.61 9.85 -2.63
N VAL A 54 2.56 9.06 -2.84
CA VAL A 54 2.62 7.72 -3.43
C VAL A 54 1.84 7.73 -4.74
N ARG A 55 2.45 7.17 -5.78
CA ARG A 55 1.79 6.97 -7.07
C ARG A 55 1.78 5.50 -7.41
N MET A 56 0.59 4.94 -7.64
CA MET A 56 0.37 3.55 -8.01
C MET A 56 0.03 3.51 -9.50
N ASP A 57 0.98 3.09 -10.34
CA ASP A 57 0.78 3.09 -11.81
C ASP A 57 0.05 1.83 -12.31
N ASN A 58 -0.09 0.83 -11.44
CA ASN A 58 -0.74 -0.44 -11.77
C ASN A 58 -1.74 -0.86 -10.70
N GLY A 59 -2.48 0.09 -10.15
CA GLY A 59 -3.62 -0.17 -9.29
C GLY A 59 -3.28 -0.83 -7.96
N PHE A 60 -4.33 -1.26 -7.27
CA PHE A 60 -4.20 -2.04 -6.04
C PHE A 60 -5.43 -2.91 -5.77
N THR A 61 -5.23 -3.94 -4.95
CA THR A 61 -6.30 -4.75 -4.38
C THR A 61 -6.34 -4.55 -2.87
N VAL A 62 -7.54 -4.43 -2.30
CA VAL A 62 -7.74 -4.56 -0.85
C VAL A 62 -8.26 -5.96 -0.58
N THR A 63 -7.63 -6.68 0.35
CA THR A 63 -8.03 -8.06 0.67
C THR A 63 -7.78 -8.43 2.13
N VAL A 64 -8.42 -9.50 2.60
CA VAL A 64 -8.18 -10.06 3.93
C VAL A 64 -6.86 -10.82 3.95
N ALA A 65 -6.10 -10.70 5.04
CA ALA A 65 -4.95 -11.58 5.24
C ALA A 65 -5.47 -13.02 5.37
N LYS A 66 -4.77 -13.98 4.75
CA LYS A 66 -5.10 -15.41 4.77
C LYS A 66 -4.87 -16.07 6.16
N LEU A 67 -4.97 -15.30 7.24
CA LEU A 67 -4.65 -15.71 8.62
C LEU A 67 -5.94 -15.79 9.45
N GLY A 68 -6.54 -16.98 9.50
CA GLY A 68 -7.52 -17.34 10.52
C GLY A 68 -8.89 -16.63 10.46
N ALA A 69 -9.55 -16.56 11.62
CA ALA A 69 -10.96 -16.19 11.79
C ALA A 69 -11.34 -14.77 11.31
N GLU A 70 -10.34 -13.93 10.97
CA GLU A 70 -10.53 -12.57 10.46
C GLU A 70 -10.91 -12.52 8.97
N SER A 71 -10.86 -13.66 8.25
CA SER A 71 -11.22 -13.77 6.84
C SER A 71 -12.71 -13.46 6.51
N LYS A 72 -13.53 -13.15 7.50
CA LYS A 72 -14.98 -12.88 7.34
C LYS A 72 -15.36 -11.40 7.47
N ILE A 73 -14.42 -10.52 7.79
CA ILE A 73 -14.69 -9.09 7.99
C ILE A 73 -14.15 -8.34 6.78
N ALA A 74 -14.93 -7.41 6.23
CA ALA A 74 -14.47 -6.48 5.21
C ALA A 74 -13.16 -5.82 5.66
N SER A 75 -12.18 -5.78 4.76
CA SER A 75 -10.89 -5.13 5.00
C SER A 75 -10.95 -3.67 4.55
N SER A 76 -10.13 -2.84 5.19
CA SER A 76 -9.97 -1.45 4.76
C SER A 76 -8.52 -1.10 4.46
N VAL A 77 -8.34 -0.16 3.53
CA VAL A 77 -7.08 0.54 3.28
C VAL A 77 -7.24 2.02 3.64
N ILE A 78 -6.21 2.61 4.25
CA ILE A 78 -6.19 4.03 4.62
C ILE A 78 -5.33 4.79 3.61
N MET A 79 -5.91 5.76 2.90
CA MET A 79 -5.20 6.63 1.95
C MET A 79 -5.01 8.00 2.58
N ASP A 80 -3.77 8.34 2.92
CA ASP A 80 -3.41 9.55 3.68
C ASP A 80 -2.27 10.33 3.00
N SER A 81 -2.54 10.77 1.77
CA SER A 81 -1.90 11.88 1.07
C SER A 81 -2.51 12.00 -0.33
N CYS A 82 -1.94 12.86 -1.19
CA CYS A 82 -2.23 12.98 -2.61
C CYS A 82 -1.83 11.70 -3.34
N VAL A 83 -2.61 10.64 -3.16
CA VAL A 83 -2.40 9.34 -3.79
C VAL A 83 -2.95 9.42 -5.21
N SER A 84 -2.09 9.17 -6.19
CA SER A 84 -2.48 9.06 -7.60
C SER A 84 -2.48 7.60 -8.02
N VAL A 85 -3.56 7.14 -8.64
CA VAL A 85 -3.74 5.74 -9.04
C VAL A 85 -4.07 5.67 -10.52
N SER A 86 -3.33 4.85 -11.25
CA SER A 86 -3.66 4.37 -12.58
C SER A 86 -3.90 2.87 -12.51
N GLY A 87 -4.79 2.32 -13.35
CA GLY A 87 -5.10 0.89 -13.36
C GLY A 87 -6.18 0.45 -12.35
N ALA A 88 -6.26 -0.86 -12.10
CA ALA A 88 -7.39 -1.47 -11.40
C ALA A 88 -7.39 -1.24 -9.88
N ILE A 89 -8.52 -0.77 -9.34
CA ILE A 89 -8.81 -0.72 -7.91
C ILE A 89 -9.81 -1.83 -7.60
N ASP A 90 -9.32 -2.92 -7.01
CA ASP A 90 -10.12 -4.11 -6.71
C ASP A 90 -10.43 -4.19 -5.20
N LEU A 91 -11.69 -3.95 -4.84
CA LEU A 91 -12.19 -4.01 -3.46
C LEU A 91 -12.87 -5.34 -3.12
N ARG A 92 -12.83 -6.34 -4.01
CA ARG A 92 -13.45 -7.66 -3.77
C ARG A 92 -14.90 -7.55 -3.26
N ASP A 93 -15.65 -6.64 -3.86
CA ASP A 93 -17.06 -6.33 -3.62
C ASP A 93 -17.44 -5.76 -2.25
N THR A 94 -16.66 -6.01 -1.20
CA THR A 94 -17.04 -5.64 0.18
C THR A 94 -16.01 -4.79 0.91
N ASN A 95 -14.81 -4.60 0.37
CA ASN A 95 -13.74 -3.88 1.08
C ASN A 95 -13.87 -2.36 0.89
N THR A 96 -13.16 -1.63 1.75
CA THR A 96 -13.34 -0.19 1.91
C THR A 96 -12.04 0.57 1.69
N ILE A 97 -12.11 1.70 1.01
CA ILE A 97 -11.07 2.72 1.01
C ILE A 97 -11.49 3.81 2.00
N ILE A 98 -10.63 4.12 2.96
CA ILE A 98 -10.80 5.25 3.88
C ILE A 98 -9.89 6.38 3.41
N LEU A 99 -10.46 7.51 3.05
CA LEU A 99 -9.72 8.69 2.60
C LEU A 99 -9.46 9.63 3.78
N LEU A 100 -8.18 9.89 4.04
CA LEU A 100 -7.71 10.97 4.92
C LEU A 100 -7.10 12.14 4.12
N SER A 101 -6.90 11.96 2.81
CA SER A 101 -6.58 12.98 1.81
C SER A 101 -7.29 12.67 0.49
N ASP A 102 -7.21 13.59 -0.47
CA ASP A 102 -7.82 13.43 -1.78
C ASP A 102 -7.20 12.26 -2.56
N LEU A 103 -8.05 11.50 -3.25
CA LEU A 103 -7.66 10.39 -4.11
C LEU A 103 -7.76 10.83 -5.57
N ILE A 104 -6.64 10.81 -6.30
CA ILE A 104 -6.60 11.14 -7.71
C ILE A 104 -6.65 9.86 -8.54
N LEU A 105 -7.74 9.68 -9.29
CA LEU A 105 -7.88 8.66 -10.31
C LEU A 105 -7.30 9.22 -11.61
N ASP A 106 -6.15 8.69 -12.03
CA ASP A 106 -5.37 9.22 -13.15
C ASP A 106 -5.76 8.52 -14.46
N HIS A 107 -4.97 7.59 -14.98
CA HIS A 107 -5.25 6.97 -16.28
C HIS A 107 -5.70 5.50 -16.18
N GLY A 108 -6.72 5.13 -16.97
CA GLY A 108 -7.14 3.74 -17.15
C GLY A 108 -7.62 3.08 -15.86
N VAL A 109 -8.35 3.84 -15.04
CA VAL A 109 -8.80 3.36 -13.73
C VAL A 109 -10.07 2.54 -13.88
N THR A 110 -10.01 1.28 -13.46
CA THR A 110 -11.19 0.41 -13.37
C THR A 110 -11.49 0.08 -11.92
N LEU A 111 -12.76 0.20 -11.51
CA LEU A 111 -13.22 -0.16 -10.17
C LEU A 111 -13.84 -1.57 -10.17
N SER A 112 -13.71 -2.30 -9.05
CA SER A 112 -14.48 -3.53 -8.82
C SER A 112 -15.99 -3.29 -8.84
N SER A 113 -16.77 -4.36 -9.04
CA SER A 113 -18.24 -4.32 -9.07
C SER A 113 -18.90 -3.84 -7.77
N GLY A 114 -18.19 -3.89 -6.64
CA GLY A 114 -18.63 -3.37 -5.36
C GLY A 114 -17.48 -2.91 -4.47
N GLY A 115 -17.83 -2.47 -3.27
CA GLY A 115 -16.94 -1.90 -2.26
C GLY A 115 -17.39 -0.50 -1.87
N GLU A 116 -16.69 0.11 -0.92
CA GLU A 116 -17.04 1.43 -0.41
C GLU A 116 -15.83 2.37 -0.40
N ILE A 117 -16.06 3.66 -0.66
CA ILE A 117 -15.06 4.72 -0.49
C ILE A 117 -15.62 5.71 0.54
N HIS A 118 -14.98 5.79 1.70
CA HIS A 118 -15.38 6.69 2.78
C HIS A 118 -14.51 7.95 2.71
N GLY A 119 -15.13 9.05 2.27
CA GLY A 119 -14.44 10.30 1.95
C GLY A 119 -14.02 11.13 3.16
N TYR A 120 -14.78 11.18 4.26
CA TYR A 120 -14.51 12.06 5.42
C TYR A 120 -14.06 13.49 5.02
N ASP A 121 -14.87 14.17 4.21
CA ASP A 121 -14.62 15.50 3.63
C ASP A 121 -13.46 15.57 2.62
N ARG A 122 -13.00 14.43 2.10
CA ARG A 122 -12.02 14.32 1.01
C ARG A 122 -12.68 14.08 -0.33
N THR A 123 -11.95 14.48 -1.37
CA THR A 123 -12.42 14.45 -2.75
C THR A 123 -11.82 13.27 -3.49
N VAL A 124 -12.65 12.63 -4.31
CA VAL A 124 -12.16 11.76 -5.39
C VAL A 124 -12.04 12.62 -6.64
N ILE A 125 -10.81 12.84 -7.09
CA ILE A 125 -10.49 13.66 -8.25
C ILE A 125 -10.35 12.74 -9.45
N MET A 126 -11.23 12.90 -10.44
CA MET A 126 -11.19 12.16 -11.70
C MET A 126 -10.38 12.96 -12.72
N ASN A 127 -9.09 12.64 -12.86
CA ASN A 127 -8.13 13.44 -13.61
C ASN A 127 -7.86 12.93 -15.03
N GLY A 128 -8.00 11.63 -15.28
CA GLY A 128 -7.82 11.06 -16.62
C GLY A 128 -8.96 10.15 -17.04
N ASP A 129 -8.65 9.27 -17.98
CA ASP A 129 -9.65 8.44 -18.67
C ASP A 129 -10.14 7.34 -17.73
N LEU A 130 -11.42 7.43 -17.34
CA LEU A 130 -12.17 6.42 -16.58
C LEU A 130 -12.82 5.40 -17.53
#